data_AF-R7LAW1-F1
#
_entry.id   AF-R7LAW1-F1
#
_cell.length_a   1.000
_cell.length_b   1.000
_cell.length_c   1.000
_cell.angle_alpha   90.00
_cell.angle_beta   90.00
_cell.angle_gamma   90.00
#
_symmetry.space_group_name_H-M   'P 1'
#
loop_
_entity.id
_entity.type
_entity.pdbx_description
1 polymer ?
#
loop_
_entity_poly.entity_id
_entity_poly.type
_entity_poly.pdbx_seq_one_letter_code
_entity_poly.pdbx_strand_id
1 'polypeptide(L)'
;MKIFRLTAVITSAFLISACGLIDESSLNDNSAKLPLFGQDLSFFSKYGVNAILLGEGDSLIAVSPQLQGRVLTSTYGGAESPSLGWMNKRLITDTNADRQVSDLGGEDRLWLGPQGGDFSIFFPNGSIMNQENWRIPEAISSEPWTLVGRNKNQAKLEKVADIENITGTKFKVRLEREISVLTRQNVGEILGIEIPDSLEIVAFQSFNKITNLGSEKWNDKTGMLNLSVQSCFNANKTVRVFVPYRPGEPSKLGDIVRDNYFESLGTQTSGRLVIAPDYVQLKCDGQNRSGIGISPRRSEGIILSYDVANNLLTVVMYIKPSGLRGYLANSWRRNSEMFDGDAISLYNNGPLARTSMVAAPFYEISTYSPALELAAGKSQFHLQRTFHFHGSEYDLGLISYKLAGISITQLRGEAE
;
A
#
# COMPACT_ATOMS: atom_id res chain seq x y z
N MET A 1 -52.59 -15.27 11.33
CA MET A 1 -51.42 -16.11 10.99
C MET A 1 -50.37 -15.23 10.33
N LYS A 2 -49.34 -14.84 11.07
CA LYS A 2 -48.21 -14.04 10.59
C LYS A 2 -47.20 -14.98 9.94
N ILE A 3 -46.91 -14.81 8.66
CA ILE A 3 -45.80 -15.49 7.97
C ILE A 3 -44.65 -14.48 7.91
N PHE A 4 -43.63 -14.72 8.72
CA PHE A 4 -42.39 -13.94 8.76
C PHE A 4 -41.63 -14.12 7.44
N ARG A 5 -41.29 -13.01 6.78
CA ARG A 5 -40.24 -12.98 5.76
C ARG A 5 -38.89 -13.02 6.49
N LEU A 6 -38.14 -14.09 6.27
CA LEU A 6 -36.76 -14.23 6.74
C LEU A 6 -35.87 -13.34 5.86
N THR A 7 -35.47 -12.17 6.34
CA THR A 7 -34.33 -11.42 5.80
C THR A 7 -33.07 -12.15 6.22
N ALA A 8 -32.38 -12.78 5.27
CA ALA A 8 -31.06 -13.35 5.47
C ALA A 8 -30.05 -12.21 5.65
N VAL A 9 -29.70 -11.91 6.90
CA VAL A 9 -28.57 -11.07 7.25
C VAL A 9 -27.31 -11.92 7.05
N ILE A 10 -26.56 -11.66 5.98
CA ILE A 10 -25.25 -12.27 5.76
C ILE A 10 -24.24 -11.44 6.56
N THR A 11 -24.01 -11.82 7.81
CA THR A 11 -22.88 -11.35 8.62
C THR A 11 -21.61 -12.04 8.13
N SER A 12 -20.80 -11.35 7.33
CA SER A 12 -19.45 -11.78 6.97
C SER A 12 -18.44 -11.20 7.97
N ALA A 13 -18.08 -11.99 8.97
CA ALA A 13 -17.08 -11.64 9.99
C ALA A 13 -15.66 -11.98 9.50
N PHE A 14 -14.75 -10.99 9.57
CA PHE A 14 -13.37 -11.04 9.08
C PHE A 14 -12.39 -11.61 10.12
N LEU A 15 -12.11 -12.91 10.10
CA LEU A 15 -11.03 -13.50 10.90
C LEU A 15 -9.75 -13.66 10.07
N ILE A 16 -8.92 -12.62 10.06
CA ILE A 16 -7.48 -12.80 9.86
C ILE A 16 -6.99 -13.54 11.10
N SER A 17 -6.72 -14.84 10.99
CA SER A 17 -6.09 -15.63 12.06
C SER A 17 -4.63 -15.20 12.23
N ALA A 18 -4.44 -14.03 12.84
CA ALA A 18 -3.19 -13.64 13.45
C ALA A 18 -3.26 -14.00 14.94
N CYS A 19 -3.08 -15.28 15.27
CA CYS A 19 -2.85 -15.66 16.66
C CYS A 19 -1.46 -15.14 17.09
N GLY A 20 -1.42 -13.94 17.68
CA GLY A 20 -0.29 -13.41 18.44
C GLY A 20 -0.58 -13.32 19.95
N LEU A 21 0.15 -14.06 20.76
CA LEU A 21 0.46 -13.61 22.12
C LEU A 21 1.64 -12.66 22.01
N ILE A 22 1.45 -11.37 22.24
CA ILE A 22 2.54 -10.41 22.51
C ILE A 22 2.13 -9.46 23.63
N ASP A 23 3.09 -9.29 24.53
CA ASP A 23 3.34 -8.31 25.58
C ASP A 23 2.45 -7.05 25.60
N GLU A 24 1.61 -6.93 26.64
CA GLU A 24 0.75 -5.77 26.94
C GLU A 24 1.53 -4.44 27.04
N SER A 25 2.85 -4.49 27.29
CA SER A 25 3.69 -3.30 27.45
C SER A 25 3.83 -2.47 26.17
N SER A 26 3.74 -3.08 24.98
CA SER A 26 3.88 -2.39 23.68
C SER A 26 2.68 -1.51 23.30
N LEU A 27 1.52 -1.71 23.93
CA LEU A 27 0.29 -0.97 23.63
C LEU A 27 0.12 0.31 24.46
N ASN A 28 0.84 0.41 25.59
CA ASN A 28 0.73 1.54 26.50
C ASN A 28 1.71 2.68 26.18
N ASP A 29 2.76 2.42 25.41
CA ASP A 29 3.71 3.48 25.05
C ASP A 29 3.16 4.34 23.90
N ASN A 30 3.10 5.66 24.10
CA ASN A 30 2.75 6.62 23.05
C ASN A 30 3.91 6.86 22.07
N SER A 31 5.10 6.35 22.38
CA SER A 31 6.37 6.73 21.76
C SER A 31 7.03 5.64 20.92
N ALA A 32 6.26 4.68 20.38
CA ALA A 32 6.78 3.48 19.71
C ALA A 32 7.99 3.79 18.80
N LYS A 33 9.19 3.63 19.37
CA LYS A 33 10.45 3.97 18.73
C LYS A 33 10.61 3.04 17.55
N LEU A 34 10.85 3.61 16.37
CA LEU A 34 11.07 2.82 15.17
C LEU A 34 12.29 1.89 15.37
N PRO A 35 12.25 0.65 14.84
CA PRO A 35 13.40 -0.23 14.87
C PRO A 35 14.57 0.39 14.11
N LEU A 36 15.80 0.04 14.49
CA LEU A 36 16.98 0.56 13.77
C LEU A 36 17.18 -0.19 12.45
N PHE A 37 17.62 0.52 11.42
CA PHE A 37 17.86 -0.05 10.09
C PHE A 37 18.86 -1.21 10.13
N GLY A 38 19.97 -1.07 10.85
CA GLY A 38 20.98 -2.12 11.00
C GLY A 38 20.46 -3.38 11.71
N GLN A 39 19.52 -3.21 12.65
CA GLN A 39 18.86 -4.32 13.33
C GLN A 39 17.94 -5.09 12.37
N ASP A 40 17.18 -4.39 11.54
CA ASP A 40 16.33 -5.02 10.54
C ASP A 40 17.14 -5.72 9.45
N LEU A 41 18.24 -5.14 8.97
CA LEU A 41 19.15 -5.82 8.03
C LEU A 41 19.73 -7.11 8.63
N SER A 42 20.16 -7.05 9.88
CA SER A 42 20.67 -8.23 10.60
C SER A 42 19.59 -9.29 10.78
N PHE A 43 18.37 -8.87 11.08
CA PHE A 43 17.21 -9.76 11.19
C PHE A 43 16.90 -10.43 9.84
N PHE A 44 16.81 -9.68 8.74
CA PHE A 44 16.55 -10.25 7.42
C PHE A 44 17.62 -11.25 7.01
N SER A 45 18.91 -10.89 7.18
CA SER A 45 20.02 -11.80 6.88
C SER A 45 19.98 -13.07 7.72
N LYS A 46 19.66 -12.98 9.02
CA LYS A 46 19.57 -14.14 9.92
C LYS A 46 18.49 -15.14 9.48
N TYR A 47 17.38 -14.65 8.94
CA TYR A 47 16.25 -15.48 8.50
C TYR A 47 16.23 -15.71 6.98
N GLY A 48 17.37 -15.53 6.31
CA GLY A 48 17.56 -15.90 4.90
C GLY A 48 16.92 -14.96 3.88
N VAL A 49 16.44 -13.79 4.31
CA VAL A 49 15.95 -12.73 3.42
C VAL A 49 17.13 -11.85 3.03
N ASN A 50 17.68 -12.07 1.84
CA ASN A 50 18.81 -11.29 1.36
C ASN A 50 18.35 -9.93 0.83
N ALA A 51 18.97 -8.87 1.34
CA ALA A 51 18.74 -7.50 0.93
C ALA A 51 19.89 -6.96 0.08
N ILE A 52 19.54 -6.34 -1.04
CA ILE A 52 20.38 -5.47 -1.83
C ILE A 52 20.23 -4.07 -1.28
N LEU A 53 21.34 -3.46 -0.84
CA LEU A 53 21.36 -2.05 -0.48
C LEU A 53 21.55 -1.20 -1.73
N LEU A 54 20.70 -0.17 -1.86
CA LEU A 54 20.82 0.91 -2.84
C LEU A 54 20.84 2.25 -2.09
N GLY A 55 21.56 3.23 -2.63
CA GLY A 55 21.72 4.56 -2.06
C GLY A 55 23.17 4.93 -1.80
N GLU A 56 23.38 6.13 -1.28
CA GLU A 56 24.71 6.65 -0.94
C GLU A 56 24.69 7.32 0.43
N GLY A 57 25.83 7.29 1.13
CA GLY A 57 25.94 7.85 2.46
C GLY A 57 24.93 7.19 3.40
N ASP A 58 24.15 8.03 4.06
CA ASP A 58 23.21 7.60 5.09
C ASP A 58 21.77 7.39 4.58
N SER A 59 21.47 7.78 3.34
CA SER A 59 20.17 7.55 2.69
C SER A 59 20.18 6.23 1.94
N LEU A 60 19.61 5.19 2.53
CA LEU A 60 19.68 3.81 2.03
C LEU A 60 18.31 3.15 1.94
N ILE A 61 18.15 2.27 0.95
CA ILE A 61 16.99 1.37 0.83
C ILE A 61 17.45 -0.09 0.73
N ALA A 62 16.69 -0.98 1.35
CA ALA A 62 16.93 -2.43 1.33
C ALA A 62 15.92 -3.13 0.41
N VAL A 63 16.38 -3.72 -0.68
CA VAL A 63 15.55 -4.35 -1.71
C VAL A 63 15.77 -5.86 -1.75
N SER A 64 14.72 -6.68 -1.82
CA SER A 64 14.86 -8.13 -1.89
C SER A 64 14.37 -8.72 -3.22
N PRO A 65 15.26 -9.25 -4.08
CA PRO A 65 14.86 -10.04 -5.25
C PRO A 65 14.11 -11.32 -4.91
N GLN A 66 14.40 -11.92 -3.74
CA GLN A 66 13.71 -13.11 -3.26
C GLN A 66 12.24 -12.84 -2.94
N LEU A 67 11.94 -11.61 -2.54
CA LEU A 67 10.58 -11.12 -2.30
C LEU A 67 10.23 -10.12 -3.40
N GLN A 68 10.15 -10.58 -4.65
CA GLN A 68 9.60 -9.85 -5.82
C GLN A 68 10.16 -8.43 -6.08
N GLY A 69 11.39 -8.14 -5.67
CA GLY A 69 11.97 -6.79 -5.80
C GLY A 69 11.31 -5.77 -4.86
N ARG A 70 10.73 -6.23 -3.75
CA ARG A 70 10.15 -5.40 -2.70
C ARG A 70 11.22 -4.56 -2.01
N VAL A 71 10.89 -3.31 -1.71
CA VAL A 71 11.63 -2.51 -0.73
C VAL A 71 11.19 -2.98 0.65
N LEU A 72 12.10 -3.63 1.38
CA LEU A 72 11.85 -4.12 2.73
C LEU A 72 11.68 -2.96 3.69
N THR A 73 12.63 -2.02 3.63
CA THR A 73 12.68 -0.81 4.45
C THR A 73 13.70 0.19 3.88
N SER A 74 13.62 1.44 4.30
CA SER A 74 14.53 2.55 4.03
C SER A 74 15.01 3.24 5.30
N THR A 75 16.04 4.07 5.18
CA THR A 75 16.53 4.95 6.24
C THR A 75 17.17 6.21 5.66
N TYR A 76 17.12 7.31 6.41
CA TYR A 76 17.73 8.60 6.06
C TYR A 76 19.06 8.88 6.79
N GLY A 77 19.48 8.00 7.70
CA GLY A 77 20.59 8.24 8.62
C GLY A 77 21.47 7.01 8.90
N GLY A 78 21.52 6.03 8.00
CA GLY A 78 22.36 4.84 8.11
C GLY A 78 21.88 3.80 9.15
N ALA A 79 22.77 2.90 9.56
CA ALA A 79 22.43 1.70 10.35
C ALA A 79 21.83 2.00 11.74
N GLU A 80 22.23 3.11 12.36
CA GLU A 80 21.77 3.54 13.68
C GLU A 80 20.52 4.45 13.63
N SER A 81 20.02 4.72 12.42
CA SER A 81 18.80 5.49 12.21
C SER A 81 17.58 4.58 12.01
N PRO A 82 16.37 5.15 12.12
CA PRO A 82 15.13 4.39 11.95
C PRO A 82 15.03 3.62 10.63
N SER A 83 14.44 2.44 10.74
CA SER A 83 13.89 1.62 9.66
C SER A 83 12.43 2.03 9.45
N LEU A 84 12.10 2.54 8.27
CA LEU A 84 10.83 3.24 8.03
C LEU A 84 9.71 2.31 7.53
N GLY A 85 10.07 1.24 6.83
CA GLY A 85 9.14 0.21 6.36
C GLY A 85 8.70 -0.75 7.46
N TRP A 86 7.50 -1.31 7.29
CA TRP A 86 7.02 -2.40 8.14
C TRP A 86 7.12 -3.75 7.42
N MET A 87 7.73 -4.73 8.08
CA MET A 87 7.79 -6.13 7.64
C MET A 87 7.23 -7.04 8.72
N ASN A 88 6.49 -8.06 8.33
CA ASN A 88 5.94 -9.05 9.27
C ASN A 88 7.03 -10.00 9.77
N LYS A 89 7.74 -9.60 10.84
CA LYS A 89 8.86 -10.38 11.42
C LYS A 89 8.45 -11.81 11.78
N ARG A 90 7.24 -12.02 12.30
CA ARG A 90 6.73 -13.37 12.65
C ARG A 90 6.66 -14.28 11.43
N LEU A 91 6.09 -13.79 10.33
CA LEU A 91 5.98 -14.58 9.09
C LEU A 91 7.33 -14.76 8.39
N ILE A 92 8.30 -13.86 8.61
CA ILE A 92 9.67 -14.06 8.14
C ILE A 92 10.35 -15.20 8.91
N THR A 93 10.13 -15.28 10.23
CA THR A 93 10.71 -16.37 11.05
C THR A 93 10.03 -17.73 10.84
N ASP A 94 8.78 -17.75 10.38
CA ASP A 94 8.03 -18.98 10.13
C ASP A 94 8.32 -19.52 8.73
N THR A 95 9.19 -20.51 8.64
CA THR A 95 9.54 -21.18 7.38
C THR A 95 8.42 -22.05 6.82
N ASN A 96 7.38 -22.35 7.61
CA ASN A 96 6.23 -23.13 7.19
C ASN A 96 5.05 -22.26 6.74
N ALA A 97 5.16 -20.93 6.88
CA ALA A 97 4.11 -20.01 6.48
C ALA A 97 3.85 -20.09 4.97
N ASP A 98 2.62 -20.43 4.59
CA ASP A 98 2.19 -20.40 3.20
C ASP A 98 2.14 -18.95 2.69
N ARG A 99 3.08 -18.63 1.79
CA ARG A 99 3.24 -17.29 1.21
C ARG A 99 2.06 -16.86 0.35
N GLN A 100 1.27 -17.79 -0.18
CA GLN A 100 0.08 -17.47 -0.96
C GLN A 100 -1.11 -17.02 -0.11
N VAL A 101 -1.04 -17.14 1.21
CA VAL A 101 -2.08 -16.62 2.12
C VAL A 101 -1.54 -15.66 3.17
N SER A 102 -0.25 -15.32 3.07
CA SER A 102 0.50 -14.61 4.11
C SER A 102 0.93 -13.23 3.65
N ASP A 103 0.53 -12.20 4.39
CA ASP A 103 0.98 -10.84 4.15
C ASP A 103 2.27 -10.52 4.91
N LEU A 104 3.38 -10.51 4.16
CA LEU A 104 4.71 -10.18 4.66
C LEU A 104 4.97 -8.68 4.87
N GLY A 105 4.15 -7.77 4.35
CA GLY A 105 4.39 -6.32 4.38
C GLY A 105 5.41 -5.83 3.34
N GLY A 106 6.14 -4.76 3.66
CA GLY A 106 7.10 -4.09 2.77
C GLY A 106 6.77 -2.63 2.54
N GLU A 107 7.78 -1.78 2.58
CA GLU A 107 7.64 -0.34 2.34
C GLU A 107 7.19 -0.01 0.90
N ASP A 108 7.53 -0.87 -0.05
CA ASP A 108 7.00 -0.82 -1.42
C ASP A 108 7.02 -2.24 -2.01
N ARG A 109 5.83 -2.79 -2.27
CA ARG A 109 5.65 -4.08 -2.95
C ARG A 109 4.73 -3.95 -4.15
N LEU A 110 5.11 -4.55 -5.27
CA LEU A 110 4.22 -4.72 -6.41
C LEU A 110 3.09 -5.70 -6.08
N TRP A 111 1.90 -5.42 -6.58
CA TRP A 111 0.76 -6.29 -6.50
C TRP A 111 0.00 -6.28 -7.83
N LEU A 112 -0.89 -7.25 -8.00
CA LEU A 112 -1.68 -7.42 -9.20
C LEU A 112 -3.16 -7.52 -8.84
N GLY A 113 -4.01 -7.05 -9.74
CA GLY A 113 -5.44 -7.22 -9.65
C GLY A 113 -6.03 -7.81 -10.93
N PRO A 114 -7.33 -8.13 -10.90
CA PRO A 114 -8.27 -7.80 -9.83
C PRO A 114 -8.22 -8.79 -8.64
N GLN A 115 -8.41 -8.27 -7.41
CA GLN A 115 -8.46 -9.10 -6.20
C GLN A 115 -9.83 -9.74 -5.97
N GLY A 116 -10.90 -9.04 -6.35
CA GLY A 116 -12.27 -9.56 -6.32
C GLY A 116 -12.97 -9.40 -7.67
N GLY A 117 -14.29 -9.54 -7.67
CA GLY A 117 -15.10 -9.47 -8.89
C GLY A 117 -14.94 -10.68 -9.82
N ASP A 118 -15.71 -10.68 -10.90
CA ASP A 118 -15.95 -11.86 -11.75
C ASP A 118 -14.69 -12.44 -12.42
N PHE A 119 -13.63 -11.64 -12.54
CA PHE A 119 -12.34 -12.04 -13.13
C PHE A 119 -11.18 -12.04 -12.14
N SER A 120 -11.44 -12.21 -10.84
CA SER A 120 -10.40 -12.25 -9.82
C SER A 120 -9.29 -13.24 -10.16
N ILE A 121 -8.03 -12.85 -9.91
CA ILE A 121 -6.85 -13.73 -10.05
C ILE A 121 -6.42 -14.37 -8.73
N PHE A 122 -7.23 -14.21 -7.67
CA PHE A 122 -6.89 -14.66 -6.31
C PHE A 122 -7.66 -15.90 -5.87
N PHE A 123 -8.37 -16.54 -6.80
CA PHE A 123 -9.18 -17.71 -6.52
C PHE A 123 -8.91 -18.75 -7.61
N PRO A 124 -8.68 -20.03 -7.25
CA PRO A 124 -8.62 -21.11 -8.21
C PRO A 124 -9.85 -21.12 -9.12
N ASN A 125 -9.66 -21.55 -10.36
CA ASN A 125 -10.73 -21.61 -11.36
C ASN A 125 -11.97 -22.36 -10.84
N GLY A 126 -13.13 -21.73 -10.96
CA GLY A 126 -14.43 -22.27 -10.54
C GLY A 126 -14.63 -22.36 -9.02
N SER A 127 -13.68 -21.91 -8.21
CA SER A 127 -13.80 -21.95 -6.75
C SER A 127 -14.79 -20.91 -6.21
N ILE A 128 -15.30 -21.14 -5.01
CA ILE A 128 -16.13 -20.17 -4.30
C ILE A 128 -15.21 -19.09 -3.73
N MET A 129 -15.57 -17.81 -3.92
CA MET A 129 -14.85 -16.67 -3.33
C MET A 129 -15.04 -16.65 -1.79
N ASN A 130 -14.17 -17.36 -1.08
CA ASN A 130 -14.10 -17.41 0.37
C ASN A 130 -12.63 -17.39 0.84
N GLN A 131 -12.41 -17.25 2.13
CA GLN A 131 -11.05 -17.16 2.69
C GLN A 131 -10.22 -18.43 2.46
N GLU A 132 -10.85 -19.61 2.51
CA GLU A 132 -10.17 -20.90 2.33
C GLU A 132 -9.58 -21.06 0.93
N ASN A 133 -10.23 -20.49 -0.09
CA ASN A 133 -9.81 -20.54 -1.49
C ASN A 133 -8.98 -19.32 -1.92
N TRP A 134 -8.91 -18.27 -1.11
CA TRP A 134 -8.15 -17.07 -1.46
C TRP A 134 -6.66 -17.37 -1.49
N ARG A 135 -6.01 -17.12 -2.62
CA ARG A 135 -4.57 -17.32 -2.83
C ARG A 135 -3.98 -16.14 -3.58
N ILE A 136 -2.86 -15.62 -3.09
CA ILE A 136 -2.04 -14.65 -3.80
C ILE A 136 -1.32 -15.39 -4.94
N PRO A 137 -1.30 -14.86 -6.17
CA PRO A 137 -0.53 -15.44 -7.27
C PRO A 137 0.95 -15.63 -6.87
N GLU A 138 1.53 -16.79 -7.22
CA GLU A 138 2.89 -17.18 -6.83
C GLU A 138 3.93 -16.14 -7.25
N ALA A 139 3.76 -15.59 -8.46
CA ALA A 139 4.61 -14.56 -9.05
C ALA A 139 4.73 -13.28 -8.21
N ILE A 140 3.79 -13.02 -7.30
CA ILE A 140 3.77 -11.88 -6.38
C ILE A 140 3.61 -12.30 -4.90
N SER A 141 4.06 -13.51 -4.55
CA SER A 141 4.01 -13.98 -3.16
C SER A 141 5.20 -14.85 -2.77
N SER A 142 5.41 -15.95 -3.48
CA SER A 142 6.34 -17.01 -3.12
C SER A 142 7.57 -17.07 -4.01
N GLU A 143 7.45 -16.64 -5.27
CA GLU A 143 8.52 -16.82 -6.25
C GLU A 143 9.54 -15.67 -6.23
N PRO A 144 10.85 -15.98 -6.31
CA PRO A 144 11.88 -14.98 -6.49
C PRO A 144 11.82 -14.38 -7.90
N TRP A 145 12.27 -13.13 -8.02
CA TRP A 145 12.44 -12.45 -9.30
C TRP A 145 13.92 -12.43 -9.70
N THR A 146 14.17 -12.42 -11.00
CA THR A 146 15.53 -12.36 -11.54
C THR A 146 16.04 -10.93 -11.49
N LEU A 147 17.17 -10.70 -10.82
CA LEU A 147 17.89 -9.42 -10.90
C LEU A 147 18.59 -9.34 -12.26
N VAL A 148 18.11 -8.47 -13.15
CA VAL A 148 18.65 -8.31 -14.52
C VAL A 148 19.59 -7.11 -14.66
N GLY A 149 19.61 -6.21 -13.69
CA GLY A 149 20.53 -5.08 -13.67
C GLY A 149 20.62 -4.46 -12.28
N ARG A 150 21.81 -3.97 -11.93
CA ARG A 150 22.03 -3.28 -10.65
C ARG A 150 23.17 -2.27 -10.78
N ASN A 151 23.01 -1.14 -10.13
CA ASN A 151 24.10 -0.25 -9.74
C ASN A 151 23.88 0.21 -8.29
N LYS A 152 24.63 1.22 -7.84
CA LYS A 152 24.55 1.72 -6.46
C LYS A 152 23.20 2.34 -6.11
N ASN A 153 22.49 2.93 -7.08
CA ASN A 153 21.24 3.66 -6.84
C ASN A 153 20.02 2.95 -7.43
N GLN A 154 20.21 1.83 -8.13
CA GLN A 154 19.14 1.18 -8.90
C GLN A 154 19.25 -0.35 -8.91
N ALA A 155 18.10 -1.01 -8.85
CA ALA A 155 17.96 -2.44 -9.15
C ALA A 155 16.81 -2.66 -10.14
N LYS A 156 17.05 -3.51 -11.15
CA LYS A 156 16.09 -3.93 -12.16
C LYS A 156 15.82 -5.41 -12.03
N LEU A 157 14.55 -5.77 -11.92
CA LEU A 157 14.09 -7.13 -11.74
C LEU A 157 13.05 -7.49 -12.77
N GLU A 158 13.05 -8.76 -13.16
CA GLU A 158 12.09 -9.31 -14.11
C GLU A 158 11.53 -10.64 -13.64
N LYS A 159 10.27 -10.89 -14.02
CA LYS A 159 9.59 -12.17 -13.85
C LYS A 159 8.69 -12.43 -15.05
N VAL A 160 8.79 -13.61 -15.64
CA VAL A 160 7.77 -14.13 -16.56
C VAL A 160 6.90 -15.09 -15.75
N ALA A 161 5.58 -14.96 -15.89
CA ALA A 161 4.63 -15.77 -15.14
C ALA A 161 3.36 -16.04 -15.97
N ASP A 162 2.69 -17.13 -15.62
CA ASP A 162 1.33 -17.42 -16.05
C ASP A 162 0.39 -17.11 -14.89
N ILE A 163 -0.61 -16.27 -15.15
CA ILE A 163 -1.64 -15.89 -14.18
C ILE A 163 -2.97 -16.41 -14.70
N GLU A 164 -3.77 -17.04 -13.85
CA GLU A 164 -5.10 -17.54 -14.22
C GLU A 164 -6.15 -16.81 -13.38
N ASN A 165 -7.23 -16.36 -14.03
CA ASN A 165 -8.38 -15.84 -13.28
C ASN A 165 -9.38 -16.95 -12.93
N ILE A 166 -10.34 -16.62 -12.06
CA ILE A 166 -11.35 -17.55 -11.56
C ILE A 166 -12.24 -18.17 -12.66
N THR A 167 -12.26 -17.57 -13.87
CA THR A 167 -13.00 -18.10 -15.04
C THR A 167 -12.15 -19.02 -15.93
N GLY A 168 -10.87 -19.20 -15.61
CA GLY A 168 -9.93 -20.02 -16.37
C GLY A 168 -9.18 -19.32 -17.50
N THR A 169 -9.33 -18.00 -17.63
CA THR A 169 -8.54 -17.24 -18.60
C THR A 169 -7.10 -17.14 -18.12
N LYS A 170 -6.15 -17.51 -18.99
CA LYS A 170 -4.72 -17.48 -18.72
C LYS A 170 -4.06 -16.25 -19.34
N PHE A 171 -3.26 -15.57 -18.53
CA PHE A 171 -2.48 -14.40 -18.89
C PHE A 171 -1.00 -14.77 -18.76
N LYS A 172 -0.33 -14.93 -19.90
CA LYS A 172 1.13 -15.00 -19.91
C LYS A 172 1.69 -13.59 -19.87
N VAL A 173 2.46 -13.27 -18.84
CA VAL A 173 2.91 -11.90 -18.57
C VAL A 173 4.42 -11.82 -18.41
N ARG A 174 4.99 -10.68 -18.79
CA ARG A 174 6.29 -10.23 -18.25
C ARG A 174 6.04 -9.09 -17.29
N LEU A 175 6.56 -9.22 -16.09
CA LEU A 175 6.63 -8.19 -15.06
C LEU A 175 8.06 -7.65 -15.03
N GLU A 176 8.19 -6.33 -15.09
CA GLU A 176 9.46 -5.62 -15.02
C GLU A 176 9.33 -4.60 -13.88
N ARG A 177 10.32 -4.57 -12.98
CA ARG A 177 10.34 -3.66 -11.83
C ARG A 177 11.70 -2.99 -11.70
N GLU A 178 11.71 -1.67 -11.66
CA GLU A 178 12.90 -0.85 -11.49
C GLU A 178 12.75 -0.02 -10.21
N ILE A 179 13.62 -0.29 -9.25
CA ILE A 179 13.72 0.47 -8.00
C ILE A 179 14.89 1.43 -8.12
N SER A 180 14.65 2.72 -7.88
CA SER A 180 15.69 3.75 -7.96
C SER A 180 15.63 4.70 -6.77
N VAL A 181 16.78 4.96 -6.14
CA VAL A 181 16.93 6.00 -5.10
C VAL A 181 16.93 7.38 -5.76
N LEU A 182 16.22 8.32 -5.15
CA LEU A 182 16.10 9.71 -5.61
C LEU A 182 17.03 10.60 -4.77
N THR A 183 17.83 11.41 -5.46
CA THR A 183 18.67 12.41 -4.79
C THR A 183 17.82 13.59 -4.29
N ARG A 184 18.34 14.38 -3.35
CA ARG A 184 17.69 15.63 -2.89
C ARG A 184 17.27 16.53 -4.05
N GLN A 185 18.14 16.68 -5.05
CA GLN A 185 17.84 17.45 -6.24
C GLN A 185 16.63 16.88 -6.99
N ASN A 186 16.61 15.57 -7.24
CA ASN A 186 15.46 14.94 -7.91
C ASN A 186 14.17 15.09 -7.09
N VAL A 187 14.26 14.99 -5.76
CA VAL A 187 13.11 15.20 -4.87
C VAL A 187 12.55 16.62 -5.06
N GLY A 188 13.41 17.65 -5.03
CA GLY A 188 12.97 19.03 -5.23
C GLY A 188 12.37 19.28 -6.62
N GLU A 189 12.98 18.73 -7.68
CA GLU A 189 12.47 18.81 -9.05
C GLU A 189 11.10 18.12 -9.22
N ILE A 190 10.94 16.92 -8.66
CA ILE A 190 9.69 16.14 -8.76
C ILE A 190 8.56 16.79 -7.98
N LEU A 191 8.86 17.30 -6.79
CA LEU A 191 7.88 17.92 -5.90
C LEU A 191 7.61 19.39 -6.24
N GLY A 192 8.45 20.01 -7.07
CA GLY A 192 8.34 21.42 -7.43
C GLY A 192 8.61 22.37 -6.26
N ILE A 193 9.41 21.93 -5.28
CA ILE A 193 9.74 22.70 -4.08
C ILE A 193 11.23 22.59 -3.76
N GLU A 194 11.78 23.59 -3.08
CA GLU A 194 13.08 23.48 -2.46
C GLU A 194 12.99 22.65 -1.17
N ILE A 195 13.94 21.73 -0.97
CA ILE A 195 14.01 20.87 0.21
C ILE A 195 15.05 21.44 1.18
N PRO A 196 14.66 21.94 2.36
CA PRO A 196 15.59 22.50 3.33
C PRO A 196 16.74 21.55 3.67
N ASP A 197 17.97 22.06 3.73
CA ASP A 197 19.16 21.28 4.09
C ASP A 197 19.13 20.75 5.53
N SER A 198 18.31 21.36 6.39
CA SER A 198 18.06 20.91 7.77
C SER A 198 17.32 19.56 7.85
N LEU A 199 16.66 19.14 6.77
CA LEU A 199 15.90 17.89 6.75
C LEU A 199 16.79 16.72 6.35
N GLU A 200 16.72 15.63 7.10
CA GLU A 200 17.22 14.34 6.66
C GLU A 200 16.20 13.70 5.71
N ILE A 201 16.68 13.11 4.62
CA ILE A 201 15.80 12.56 3.59
C ILE A 201 16.23 11.17 3.13
N VAL A 202 15.23 10.36 2.81
CA VAL A 202 15.40 9.20 1.94
C VAL A 202 14.20 9.13 1.02
N ALA A 203 14.46 8.93 -0.27
CA ALA A 203 13.41 8.87 -1.26
C ALA A 203 13.77 7.85 -2.34
N PHE A 204 12.75 7.20 -2.86
CA PHE A 204 12.91 6.24 -3.94
C PHE A 204 11.64 6.18 -4.80
N GLN A 205 11.78 5.55 -5.95
CA GLN A 205 10.66 5.22 -6.82
C GLN A 205 10.68 3.76 -7.22
N SER A 206 9.49 3.20 -7.42
CA SER A 206 9.28 1.91 -8.08
C SER A 206 8.55 2.15 -9.40
N PHE A 207 9.23 1.86 -10.51
CA PHE A 207 8.59 1.76 -11.82
C PHE A 207 8.23 0.30 -12.07
N ASN A 208 6.96 0.03 -12.32
CA ASN A 208 6.43 -1.31 -12.48
C ASN A 208 5.74 -1.40 -13.83
N LYS A 209 6.08 -2.40 -14.63
CA LYS A 209 5.53 -2.60 -15.96
C LYS A 209 5.06 -4.04 -16.13
N ILE A 210 3.92 -4.19 -16.77
CA ILE A 210 3.36 -5.48 -17.16
C ILE A 210 3.16 -5.51 -18.67
N THR A 211 3.61 -6.59 -19.30
CA THR A 211 3.51 -6.82 -20.74
C THR A 211 2.71 -8.08 -21.02
N ASN A 212 1.75 -8.02 -21.93
CA ASN A 212 1.04 -9.20 -22.41
C ASN A 212 1.94 -10.01 -23.35
N LEU A 213 2.38 -11.20 -22.90
CA LEU A 213 3.14 -12.14 -23.72
C LEU A 213 2.26 -13.22 -24.37
N GLY A 214 0.96 -13.22 -24.10
CA GLY A 214 -0.01 -14.09 -24.76
C GLY A 214 -0.33 -13.66 -26.19
N SER A 215 -1.07 -14.49 -26.92
CA SER A 215 -1.62 -14.17 -28.24
C SER A 215 -2.90 -13.33 -28.16
N GLU A 216 -3.69 -13.54 -27.10
CA GLU A 216 -5.01 -12.93 -26.96
C GLU A 216 -4.96 -11.55 -26.32
N LYS A 217 -5.82 -10.66 -26.80
CA LYS A 217 -6.00 -9.32 -26.22
C LYS A 217 -6.77 -9.43 -24.90
N TRP A 218 -6.28 -8.79 -23.84
CA TRP A 218 -7.04 -8.64 -22.59
C TRP A 218 -8.20 -7.68 -22.80
N ASN A 219 -9.37 -8.04 -22.30
CA ASN A 219 -10.60 -7.30 -22.53
C ASN A 219 -11.63 -7.58 -21.44
N ASP A 220 -12.76 -6.89 -21.49
CA ASP A 220 -13.84 -7.01 -20.53
C ASP A 220 -14.59 -8.34 -20.51
N LYS A 221 -14.47 -9.17 -21.56
CA LYS A 221 -15.14 -10.46 -21.65
C LYS A 221 -14.33 -11.61 -21.06
N THR A 222 -13.01 -11.54 -21.15
CA THR A 222 -12.09 -12.58 -20.67
C THR A 222 -11.32 -12.16 -19.41
N GLY A 223 -11.39 -10.88 -19.06
CA GLY A 223 -10.67 -10.28 -17.94
C GLY A 223 -9.48 -9.44 -18.39
N MET A 224 -9.12 -8.50 -17.51
CA MET A 224 -7.97 -7.62 -17.61
C MET A 224 -7.21 -7.64 -16.29
N LEU A 225 -5.95 -7.23 -16.34
CA LEU A 225 -5.11 -7.08 -15.16
C LEU A 225 -4.80 -5.60 -14.92
N ASN A 226 -4.61 -5.25 -13.64
CA ASN A 226 -4.05 -3.97 -13.21
C ASN A 226 -2.88 -4.20 -12.26
N LEU A 227 -1.99 -3.21 -12.20
CA LEU A 227 -0.91 -3.13 -11.21
C LEU A 227 -1.39 -2.33 -10.00
N SER A 228 -0.84 -2.65 -8.84
CA SER A 228 -0.83 -1.75 -7.69
C SER A 228 0.50 -1.81 -6.95
N VAL A 229 0.80 -0.78 -6.19
CA VAL A 229 1.91 -0.79 -5.24
C VAL A 229 1.35 -0.56 -3.86
N GLN A 230 1.72 -1.45 -2.94
CA GLN A 230 1.29 -1.41 -1.55
C GLN A 230 2.49 -1.07 -0.67
N SER A 231 2.31 -0.15 0.25
CA SER A 231 3.36 0.39 1.10
C SER A 231 2.96 0.28 2.56
N CYS A 232 3.60 -0.64 3.28
CA CYS A 232 3.37 -0.88 4.70
C CYS A 232 4.36 -0.10 5.55
N PHE A 233 3.83 0.68 6.49
CA PHE A 233 4.59 1.50 7.43
C PHE A 233 4.20 1.18 8.87
N ASN A 234 5.09 1.49 9.80
CA ASN A 234 4.86 1.27 11.23
C ASN A 234 3.75 2.20 11.75
N ALA A 235 2.72 1.64 12.37
CA ALA A 235 1.64 2.42 12.99
C ALA A 235 1.99 2.79 14.43
N ASN A 236 1.55 3.96 14.89
CA ASN A 236 1.54 4.34 16.29
C ASN A 236 0.38 5.31 16.58
N LYS A 237 0.13 5.60 17.85
CA LYS A 237 -1.02 6.38 18.33
C LYS A 237 -1.17 7.77 17.70
N THR A 238 -0.11 8.34 17.15
CA THR A 238 -0.06 9.69 16.59
C THR A 238 -0.18 9.73 15.07
N VAL A 239 0.03 8.61 14.38
CA VAL A 239 0.07 8.57 12.92
C VAL A 239 -1.28 8.94 12.32
N ARG A 240 -1.24 9.89 11.39
CA ARG A 240 -2.39 10.30 10.57
C ARG A 240 -1.98 10.34 9.11
N VAL A 241 -2.85 9.82 8.26
CA VAL A 241 -2.68 9.81 6.81
C VAL A 241 -3.71 10.72 6.18
N PHE A 242 -3.27 11.56 5.25
CA PHE A 242 -4.03 12.60 4.59
C PHE A 242 -4.01 12.36 3.08
N VAL A 243 -5.18 12.40 2.45
CA VAL A 243 -5.34 12.21 1.01
C VAL A 243 -6.05 13.44 0.45
N PRO A 244 -5.31 14.38 -0.16
CA PRO A 244 -5.90 15.45 -0.94
C PRO A 244 -6.81 14.90 -2.05
N TYR A 245 -7.94 15.55 -2.25
CA TYR A 245 -8.92 15.12 -3.23
C TYR A 245 -9.55 16.28 -3.99
N ARG A 246 -10.08 15.98 -5.18
CA ARG A 246 -10.84 16.93 -5.99
C ARG A 246 -12.22 17.21 -5.37
N PRO A 247 -12.50 18.44 -4.89
CA PRO A 247 -13.82 18.79 -4.40
C PRO A 247 -14.84 18.83 -5.55
N GLY A 248 -16.12 18.71 -5.19
CA GLY A 248 -17.24 18.78 -6.15
C GLY A 248 -18.33 17.74 -5.90
N GLU A 249 -19.38 17.83 -6.70
CA GLU A 249 -20.61 17.05 -6.53
C GLU A 249 -20.39 15.52 -6.64
N PRO A 250 -20.86 14.72 -5.67
CA PRO A 250 -20.79 13.25 -5.72
C PRO A 250 -21.41 12.64 -6.97
N SER A 251 -22.48 13.24 -7.51
CA SER A 251 -23.13 12.77 -8.75
C SER A 251 -22.22 12.84 -9.99
N LYS A 252 -21.16 13.66 -9.96
CA LYS A 252 -20.20 13.81 -11.07
C LYS A 252 -18.89 13.08 -10.82
N LEU A 253 -18.39 13.10 -9.58
CA LEU A 253 -17.05 12.61 -9.24
C LEU A 253 -17.08 11.30 -8.44
N GLY A 254 -18.26 10.80 -8.06
CA GLY A 254 -18.43 9.74 -7.07
C GLY A 254 -18.25 10.26 -5.65
N ASP A 255 -18.44 9.38 -4.68
CA ASP A 255 -18.23 9.69 -3.26
C ASP A 255 -16.81 10.23 -3.01
N ILE A 256 -16.68 11.10 -2.01
CA ILE A 256 -15.38 11.67 -1.62
C ILE A 256 -14.46 10.55 -1.09
N VAL A 257 -15.03 9.69 -0.25
CA VAL A 257 -14.34 8.55 0.35
C VAL A 257 -15.30 7.38 0.48
N ARG A 258 -14.78 6.18 0.26
CA ARG A 258 -15.46 4.92 0.56
C ARG A 258 -14.87 4.34 1.83
N ASP A 259 -15.67 4.08 2.86
CA ASP A 259 -15.21 3.56 4.17
C ASP A 259 -15.85 2.21 4.54
N ASN A 260 -16.59 1.62 3.61
CA ASN A 260 -17.34 0.37 3.79
C ASN A 260 -16.51 -0.90 3.56
N TYR A 261 -15.18 -0.85 3.73
CA TYR A 261 -14.31 -2.04 3.60
C TYR A 261 -14.50 -3.01 4.77
N PHE A 262 -14.79 -2.45 5.94
CA PHE A 262 -15.14 -3.17 7.16
C PHE A 262 -16.45 -2.59 7.71
N GLU A 263 -16.60 -2.50 9.03
CA GLU A 263 -17.61 -1.64 9.64
C GLU A 263 -17.31 -0.18 9.27
N SER A 264 -18.34 0.56 8.82
CA SER A 264 -18.19 1.98 8.47
C SER A 264 -17.69 2.76 9.68
N LEU A 265 -16.72 3.66 9.45
CA LEU A 265 -16.03 4.37 10.52
C LEU A 265 -16.87 5.48 11.13
N GLY A 266 -17.90 5.94 10.40
CA GLY A 266 -18.63 7.16 10.71
C GLY A 266 -17.71 8.38 10.62
N THR A 267 -17.98 9.28 9.67
CA THR A 267 -17.09 10.41 9.33
C THR A 267 -16.97 11.49 10.41
N GLN A 268 -17.66 11.34 11.55
CA GLN A 268 -17.75 12.35 12.61
C GLN A 268 -17.85 11.77 14.03
N THR A 269 -18.37 10.57 14.22
CA THR A 269 -18.64 10.00 15.56
C THR A 269 -17.41 9.41 16.24
N SER A 270 -16.37 9.01 15.50
CA SER A 270 -15.17 8.37 16.06
C SER A 270 -13.91 9.25 16.06
N GLY A 271 -13.91 10.37 15.33
CA GLY A 271 -12.71 11.21 15.11
C GLY A 271 -11.57 10.52 14.35
N ARG A 272 -11.79 9.29 13.84
CA ARG A 272 -10.77 8.49 13.14
C ARG A 272 -10.71 8.81 11.66
N LEU A 273 -11.86 9.07 11.04
CA LEU A 273 -11.99 9.50 9.66
C LEU A 273 -12.54 10.93 9.68
N VAL A 274 -11.81 11.87 9.10
CA VAL A 274 -12.23 13.27 8.95
C VAL A 274 -12.29 13.58 7.46
N ILE A 275 -13.39 14.17 7.01
CA ILE A 275 -13.53 14.69 5.64
C ILE A 275 -13.47 16.21 5.73
N ALA A 276 -12.30 16.78 5.41
CA ALA A 276 -12.11 18.20 5.24
C ALA A 276 -12.53 18.64 3.83
N PRO A 277 -12.64 19.95 3.53
CA PRO A 277 -13.04 20.44 2.21
C PRO A 277 -12.14 19.98 1.04
N ASP A 278 -10.87 19.72 1.31
CA ASP A 278 -9.82 19.48 0.31
C ASP A 278 -8.97 18.22 0.57
N TYR A 279 -9.07 17.61 1.75
CA TYR A 279 -8.43 16.33 2.06
C TYR A 279 -9.30 15.40 2.91
N VAL A 280 -9.00 14.11 2.83
CA VAL A 280 -9.52 13.09 3.76
C VAL A 280 -8.40 12.71 4.71
N GLN A 281 -8.67 12.65 6.01
CA GLN A 281 -7.72 12.20 7.03
C GLN A 281 -8.18 10.89 7.66
N LEU A 282 -7.27 9.92 7.78
CA LEU A 282 -7.45 8.68 8.52
C LEU A 282 -6.43 8.56 9.66
N LYS A 283 -6.88 8.26 10.87
CA LYS A 283 -6.01 7.88 11.99
C LYS A 283 -5.55 6.43 11.85
N CYS A 284 -4.24 6.24 11.76
CA CYS A 284 -3.58 4.96 11.50
C CYS A 284 -2.78 4.48 12.72
N ASP A 285 -3.48 4.25 13.83
CA ASP A 285 -2.88 3.92 15.13
C ASP A 285 -2.67 2.43 15.43
N GLY A 286 -3.02 1.55 14.49
CA GLY A 286 -2.98 0.11 14.69
C GLY A 286 -3.97 -0.43 15.74
N GLN A 287 -4.93 0.37 16.22
CA GLN A 287 -5.87 -0.04 17.28
C GLN A 287 -7.28 -0.40 16.77
N ASN A 288 -7.57 -0.14 15.51
CA ASN A 288 -8.86 -0.44 14.92
C ASN A 288 -8.68 -0.87 13.47
N ARG A 289 -9.12 -2.09 13.12
CA ARG A 289 -9.07 -2.51 11.73
C ARG A 289 -10.00 -1.64 10.90
N SER A 290 -9.43 -0.85 10.00
CA SER A 290 -10.20 0.07 9.18
C SER A 290 -9.57 0.23 7.80
N GLY A 291 -10.36 0.66 6.83
CA GLY A 291 -9.85 0.95 5.51
C GLY A 291 -10.74 1.92 4.76
N ILE A 292 -10.12 2.76 3.93
CA ILE A 292 -10.82 3.71 3.07
C ILE A 292 -10.29 3.66 1.64
N GLY A 293 -11.11 4.13 0.70
CA GLY A 293 -10.81 4.15 -0.73
C GLY A 293 -11.16 5.50 -1.35
N ILE A 294 -10.28 5.98 -2.22
CA ILE A 294 -10.44 7.23 -2.98
C ILE A 294 -10.49 6.88 -4.46
N SER A 295 -11.57 7.28 -5.11
CA SER A 295 -11.81 6.99 -6.52
C SER A 295 -10.79 7.70 -7.43
N PRO A 296 -10.50 7.16 -8.63
CA PRO A 296 -9.64 7.84 -9.62
C PRO A 296 -10.15 9.23 -10.05
N ARG A 297 -11.47 9.47 -9.93
CA ARG A 297 -12.09 10.77 -10.24
C ARG A 297 -11.80 11.82 -9.17
N ARG A 298 -11.56 11.39 -7.92
CA ARG A 298 -11.27 12.25 -6.76
C ARG A 298 -9.78 12.37 -6.46
N SER A 299 -8.99 11.32 -6.68
CA SER A 299 -7.57 11.29 -6.30
C SER A 299 -6.77 12.40 -7.00
N GLU A 300 -5.96 13.15 -6.24
CA GLU A 300 -4.97 14.10 -6.78
C GLU A 300 -3.56 13.50 -6.91
N GLY A 301 -3.41 12.18 -6.71
CA GLY A 301 -2.14 11.48 -6.96
C GLY A 301 -1.11 11.54 -5.82
N ILE A 302 -1.47 12.12 -4.68
CA ILE A 302 -0.59 12.35 -3.53
C ILE A 302 -1.26 11.90 -2.22
N ILE A 303 -0.44 11.37 -1.31
CA ILE A 303 -0.80 10.97 0.06
C ILE A 303 0.29 11.48 0.99
N LEU A 304 -0.09 12.10 2.10
CA LEU A 304 0.82 12.49 3.18
C LEU A 304 0.54 11.60 4.39
N SER A 305 1.56 11.13 5.08
CA SER A 305 1.45 10.49 6.38
C SER A 305 2.39 11.18 7.35
N TYR A 306 1.86 11.60 8.49
CA TYR A 306 2.64 12.28 9.51
C TYR A 306 2.66 11.48 10.80
N ASP A 307 3.88 11.18 11.26
CA ASP A 307 4.16 10.55 12.53
C ASP A 307 4.76 11.60 13.48
N VAL A 308 3.90 12.11 14.36
CA VAL A 308 4.27 13.15 15.34
C VAL A 308 5.34 12.62 16.30
N ALA A 309 5.25 11.35 16.71
CA ALA A 309 6.16 10.77 17.69
C ALA A 309 7.61 10.68 17.17
N ASN A 310 7.78 10.55 15.85
CA ASN A 310 9.09 10.41 15.21
C ASN A 310 9.49 11.63 14.36
N ASN A 311 8.71 12.73 14.37
CA ASN A 311 8.90 13.90 13.50
C ASN A 311 9.18 13.49 12.05
N LEU A 312 8.31 12.64 11.49
CA LEU A 312 8.49 12.03 10.19
C LEU A 312 7.30 12.33 9.30
N LEU A 313 7.55 13.02 8.19
CA LEU A 313 6.58 13.19 7.11
C LEU A 313 6.93 12.23 5.97
N THR A 314 6.03 11.30 5.70
CA THR A 314 6.08 10.40 4.55
C THR A 314 5.14 10.91 3.47
N VAL A 315 5.64 11.08 2.26
CA VAL A 315 4.83 11.41 1.07
C VAL A 315 4.87 10.24 0.12
N VAL A 316 3.68 9.74 -0.27
CA VAL A 316 3.53 8.74 -1.33
C VAL A 316 2.85 9.40 -2.52
N MET A 317 3.42 9.23 -3.70
CA MET A 317 2.85 9.74 -4.95
C MET A 317 2.81 8.66 -6.01
N TYR A 318 1.79 8.68 -6.86
CA TYR A 318 1.77 7.89 -8.08
C TYR A 318 1.50 8.77 -9.29
N ILE A 319 1.95 8.32 -10.47
CA ILE A 319 1.62 9.03 -11.71
C ILE A 319 0.18 8.74 -12.09
N LYS A 320 -0.69 9.73 -11.87
CA LYS A 320 -2.09 9.68 -12.30
C LYS A 320 -2.17 9.60 -13.83
N PRO A 321 -2.85 8.60 -14.40
CA PRO A 321 -3.07 8.54 -15.84
C PRO A 321 -3.89 9.75 -16.34
N SER A 322 -3.58 10.23 -17.54
CA SER A 322 -4.40 11.27 -18.19
C SER A 322 -5.76 10.73 -18.61
N GLY A 323 -6.81 11.52 -18.37
CA GLY A 323 -8.19 11.21 -18.76
C GLY A 323 -8.90 10.23 -17.83
N LEU A 324 -10.17 9.93 -18.13
CA LEU A 324 -10.94 8.95 -17.38
C LEU A 324 -10.53 7.53 -17.81
N ARG A 325 -10.26 6.67 -16.83
CA ARG A 325 -9.87 5.27 -17.01
C ARG A 325 -10.66 4.37 -16.07
N GLY A 326 -10.84 3.11 -16.46
CA GLY A 326 -11.48 2.09 -15.65
C GLY A 326 -10.52 1.50 -14.62
N TYR A 327 -10.99 1.35 -13.38
CA TYR A 327 -10.24 0.73 -12.28
C TYR A 327 -11.03 -0.47 -11.79
N LEU A 328 -10.35 -1.61 -11.59
CA LEU A 328 -10.99 -2.83 -11.11
C LEU A 328 -11.07 -2.82 -9.58
N ALA A 329 -12.07 -3.51 -9.05
CA ALA A 329 -12.25 -3.59 -7.61
C ALA A 329 -11.12 -4.37 -6.94
N ASN A 330 -10.64 -3.80 -5.83
CA ASN A 330 -9.61 -4.39 -4.97
C ASN A 330 -10.22 -4.99 -3.69
N SER A 331 -11.53 -5.26 -3.70
CA SER A 331 -12.28 -5.86 -2.58
C SER A 331 -13.13 -7.03 -3.06
N TRP A 332 -13.49 -7.94 -2.17
CA TRP A 332 -14.32 -9.12 -2.47
C TRP A 332 -15.81 -8.80 -2.66
N ARG A 333 -16.15 -7.53 -2.86
CA ARG A 333 -17.53 -7.10 -3.02
C ARG A 333 -18.07 -7.63 -4.34
N ARG A 334 -19.35 -8.02 -4.33
CA ARG A 334 -20.11 -8.14 -5.57
C ARG A 334 -20.32 -6.73 -6.10
N ASN A 335 -19.65 -6.40 -7.19
CA ASN A 335 -19.80 -5.10 -7.82
C ASN A 335 -20.96 -5.17 -8.82
N SER A 336 -21.81 -4.16 -8.82
CA SER A 336 -22.81 -3.98 -9.87
C SER A 336 -22.20 -3.46 -11.17
N GLU A 337 -21.01 -2.86 -11.09
CA GLU A 337 -20.29 -2.27 -12.21
C GLU A 337 -18.86 -2.82 -12.31
N MET A 338 -18.39 -3.01 -13.54
CA MET A 338 -17.08 -3.57 -13.83
C MET A 338 -15.92 -2.68 -13.36
N PHE A 339 -16.09 -1.36 -13.44
CA PHE A 339 -15.04 -0.37 -13.14
C PHE A 339 -15.35 0.47 -11.90
N ASP A 340 -15.46 -0.19 -10.75
CA ASP A 340 -15.72 0.42 -9.44
C ASP A 340 -14.47 0.42 -8.51
N GLY A 341 -13.27 0.43 -9.08
CA GLY A 341 -12.01 0.41 -8.32
C GLY A 341 -11.56 1.78 -7.78
N ASP A 342 -10.65 1.73 -6.80
CA ASP A 342 -9.99 2.91 -6.22
C ASP A 342 -8.68 3.19 -6.91
N ALA A 343 -8.25 4.46 -6.90
CA ALA A 343 -6.90 4.84 -7.26
C ALA A 343 -5.96 4.86 -6.05
N ILE A 344 -6.51 5.12 -4.86
CA ILE A 344 -5.79 5.07 -3.58
C ILE A 344 -6.66 4.29 -2.58
N SER A 345 -6.06 3.41 -1.80
CA SER A 345 -6.69 2.87 -0.59
C SER A 345 -5.74 2.99 0.59
N LEU A 346 -6.33 3.14 1.78
CA LEU A 346 -5.63 3.12 3.05
C LEU A 346 -6.16 1.97 3.89
N TYR A 347 -5.27 1.31 4.63
CA TYR A 347 -5.64 0.28 5.59
C TYR A 347 -4.92 0.52 6.92
N ASN A 348 -5.65 0.50 8.03
CA ASN A 348 -5.09 0.50 9.38
C ASN A 348 -5.23 -0.90 9.96
N ASN A 349 -4.12 -1.54 10.29
CA ASN A 349 -4.12 -2.89 10.85
C ASN A 349 -4.25 -2.85 12.36
N GLY A 350 -5.46 -3.08 12.86
CA GLY A 350 -5.73 -3.28 14.28
C GLY A 350 -6.60 -4.50 14.57
N PRO A 351 -6.95 -4.74 15.84
CA PRO A 351 -7.91 -5.75 16.21
C PRO A 351 -9.28 -5.49 15.55
N LEU A 352 -9.99 -6.56 15.17
CA LEU A 352 -11.33 -6.47 14.56
C LEU A 352 -12.38 -6.06 15.60
N ALA A 353 -12.23 -6.58 16.82
CA ALA A 353 -13.02 -6.21 18.00
C ALA A 353 -12.09 -5.88 19.16
N ARG A 354 -12.51 -5.02 20.10
CA ARG A 354 -11.68 -4.63 21.27
C ARG A 354 -11.18 -5.82 22.11
N THR A 355 -11.83 -6.97 22.01
CA THR A 355 -11.50 -8.21 22.72
C THR A 355 -10.70 -9.23 21.88
N SER A 356 -10.44 -8.92 20.60
CA SER A 356 -9.65 -9.79 19.72
C SER A 356 -8.14 -9.59 19.96
N MET A 357 -7.36 -10.64 19.71
CA MET A 357 -5.89 -10.62 19.88
C MET A 357 -5.24 -9.46 19.12
N VAL A 358 -4.15 -8.96 19.69
CA VAL A 358 -3.41 -7.80 19.20
C VAL A 358 -2.73 -8.14 17.88
N ALA A 359 -3.19 -7.53 16.80
CA ALA A 359 -2.51 -7.59 15.51
C ALA A 359 -1.25 -6.72 15.56
N ALA A 360 -0.20 -7.10 14.84
CA ALA A 360 0.99 -6.25 14.73
C ALA A 360 0.59 -4.88 14.15
N PRO A 361 0.88 -3.75 14.82
CA PRO A 361 0.39 -2.46 14.39
C PRO A 361 1.15 -1.99 13.15
N PHE A 362 0.45 -1.86 12.03
CA PHE A 362 0.94 -1.24 10.81
C PHE A 362 -0.20 -0.55 10.07
N TYR A 363 0.13 0.28 9.11
CA TYR A 363 -0.84 0.78 8.14
C TYR A 363 -0.27 0.62 6.72
N GLU A 364 -1.16 0.50 5.75
CA GLU A 364 -0.83 0.35 4.34
C GLU A 364 -1.40 1.54 3.55
N ILE A 365 -0.58 2.09 2.67
CA ILE A 365 -0.98 2.97 1.58
C ILE A 365 -0.86 2.17 0.29
N SER A 366 -1.96 2.06 -0.46
CA SER A 366 -1.99 1.34 -1.73
C SER A 366 -2.39 2.27 -2.86
N THR A 367 -1.60 2.30 -3.94
CA THR A 367 -1.91 3.05 -5.16
C THR A 367 -2.13 2.10 -6.33
N TYR A 368 -3.09 2.43 -7.19
CA TYR A 368 -3.52 1.53 -8.26
C TYR A 368 -3.34 2.16 -9.63
N SER A 369 -3.01 1.32 -10.60
CA SER A 369 -3.12 1.64 -12.02
C SER A 369 -4.52 1.29 -12.53
N PRO A 370 -4.95 1.89 -13.66
CA PRO A 370 -6.17 1.46 -14.34
C PRO A 370 -6.01 0.05 -14.89
N ALA A 371 -7.13 -0.63 -15.13
CA ALA A 371 -7.13 -1.80 -15.99
C ALA A 371 -7.21 -1.36 -17.45
N LEU A 372 -6.29 -1.86 -18.26
CA LEU A 372 -6.21 -1.54 -19.67
C LEU A 372 -6.40 -2.80 -20.51
N GLU A 373 -7.15 -2.65 -21.60
CA GLU A 373 -7.17 -3.64 -22.66
C GLU A 373 -5.80 -3.71 -23.32
N LEU A 374 -5.15 -4.88 -23.23
CA LEU A 374 -3.76 -5.03 -23.64
C LEU A 374 -3.66 -6.06 -24.75
N ALA A 375 -3.38 -5.61 -25.97
CA ALA A 375 -3.08 -6.51 -27.09
C ALA A 375 -1.75 -7.26 -26.86
N ALA A 376 -1.54 -8.36 -27.59
CA ALA A 376 -0.30 -9.12 -27.57
C ALA A 376 0.93 -8.20 -27.79
N GLY A 377 1.94 -8.37 -26.94
CA GLY A 377 3.18 -7.59 -26.95
C GLY A 377 3.04 -6.14 -26.45
N LYS A 378 1.86 -5.69 -26.05
CA LYS A 378 1.67 -4.35 -25.47
C LYS A 378 1.91 -4.36 -23.96
N SER A 379 2.21 -3.19 -23.42
CA SER A 379 2.53 -2.99 -22.00
C SER A 379 1.76 -1.84 -21.39
N GLN A 380 1.59 -1.90 -20.08
CA GLN A 380 1.18 -0.77 -19.23
C GLN A 380 2.14 -0.66 -18.06
N PHE A 381 2.15 0.49 -17.38
CA PHE A 381 3.02 0.73 -16.24
C PHE A 381 2.33 1.49 -15.12
N HIS A 382 2.89 1.37 -13.92
CA HIS A 382 2.53 2.10 -12.71
C HIS A 382 3.81 2.54 -12.01
N LEU A 383 3.92 3.83 -11.72
CA LEU A 383 5.06 4.40 -11.01
C LEU A 383 4.57 4.96 -9.68
N GLN A 384 5.18 4.48 -8.60
CA GLN A 384 5.01 5.03 -7.25
C GLN A 384 6.34 5.64 -6.78
N ARG A 385 6.26 6.72 -6.01
CA ARG A 385 7.37 7.35 -5.32
C ARG A 385 7.05 7.45 -3.84
N THR A 386 8.05 7.20 -3.02
CA THR A 386 7.99 7.36 -1.57
C THR A 386 9.10 8.30 -1.14
N PHE A 387 8.74 9.30 -0.36
CA PHE A 387 9.65 10.30 0.18
C PHE A 387 9.48 10.33 1.70
N HIS A 388 10.58 10.27 2.42
CA HIS A 388 10.63 10.44 3.86
C HIS A 388 11.42 11.70 4.18
N PHE A 389 10.82 12.56 5.00
CA PHE A 389 11.44 13.77 5.52
C PHE A 389 11.42 13.72 7.03
N HIS A 390 12.60 13.83 7.64
CA HIS A 390 12.77 13.90 9.08
C HIS A 390 13.43 15.22 9.46
N GLY A 391 12.93 15.86 10.51
CA GLY A 391 13.51 17.12 11.01
C GLY A 391 12.52 17.94 11.82
N SER A 392 12.67 19.27 11.79
CA SER A 392 11.84 20.17 12.58
C SER A 392 10.40 20.23 12.06
N GLU A 393 9.43 20.33 12.97
CA GLU A 393 8.02 20.46 12.59
C GLU A 393 7.73 21.70 11.73
N TYR A 394 8.54 22.75 11.88
CA TYR A 394 8.48 23.94 11.02
C TYR A 394 8.78 23.58 9.56
N ASP A 395 9.89 22.88 9.31
CA ASP A 395 10.31 22.50 7.96
C ASP A 395 9.37 21.44 7.36
N LEU A 396 8.93 20.46 8.16
CA LEU A 396 7.96 19.46 7.73
C LEU A 396 6.59 20.09 7.40
N GLY A 397 6.15 21.05 8.21
CA GLY A 397 4.96 21.85 7.97
C GLY A 397 5.05 22.65 6.67
N LEU A 398 6.22 23.22 6.36
CA LEU A 398 6.45 23.94 5.10
C LEU A 398 6.32 23.02 3.88
N ILE A 399 6.88 21.81 3.94
CA ILE A 399 6.73 20.81 2.87
C ILE A 399 5.25 20.44 2.71
N SER A 400 4.58 20.06 3.80
CA SER A 400 3.16 19.68 3.78
C SER A 400 2.27 20.77 3.19
N TYR A 401 2.47 22.01 3.62
CA TYR A 401 1.67 23.13 3.14
C TYR A 401 1.89 23.40 1.65
N LYS A 402 3.14 23.36 1.16
CA LYS A 402 3.42 23.55 -0.27
C LYS A 402 2.83 22.44 -1.15
N LEU A 403 2.81 21.20 -0.66
CA LEU A 403 2.35 20.04 -1.43
C LEU A 403 0.83 19.87 -1.41
N ALA A 404 0.19 20.15 -0.28
CA ALA A 404 -1.19 19.75 -0.03
C ALA A 404 -2.06 20.84 0.61
N GLY A 405 -1.49 22.01 0.95
CA GLY A 405 -2.18 23.05 1.70
C GLY A 405 -2.43 22.72 3.17
N ILE A 406 -1.88 21.60 3.66
CA ILE A 406 -2.12 21.09 5.02
C ILE A 406 -1.08 21.67 5.98
N SER A 407 -1.53 22.39 7.00
CA SER A 407 -0.66 23.01 8.00
C SER A 407 -0.11 21.98 9.00
N ILE A 408 0.94 22.35 9.73
CA ILE A 408 1.49 21.49 10.79
C ILE A 408 0.49 21.21 11.92
N THR A 409 -0.37 22.18 12.25
CA THR A 409 -1.44 22.02 13.25
C THR A 409 -2.45 20.97 12.79
N GLN A 410 -2.85 21.01 11.51
CA GLN A 410 -3.72 20.00 10.92
C GLN A 410 -3.06 18.62 10.87
N LEU A 411 -1.75 18.55 10.54
CA LEU A 411 -1.00 17.29 10.57
C LEU A 411 -0.98 16.62 11.94
N ARG A 412 -0.87 17.40 13.02
CA ARG A 412 -0.98 16.89 14.40
C ARG A 412 -2.38 16.42 14.76
N GLY A 413 -3.38 16.77 13.95
CA GLY A 413 -4.79 16.52 14.17
C GLY A 413 -5.36 17.32 15.34
N GLU A 414 -4.82 18.52 15.56
CA GLU A 414 -5.39 19.55 16.43
C GLU A 414 -6.50 20.27 15.65
N ALA A 415 -7.62 20.58 16.31
CA ALA A 415 -8.65 21.43 15.70
C ALA A 415 -8.14 22.88 15.64
N GLU A 416 -8.47 23.60 14.56
CA GLU A 416 -8.18 25.03 14.41
C GLU A 416 -8.87 25.89 15.48
#